data_AF-A0A662EN18-F1
#
_entry.id   AF-A0A662EN18-F1
#
_cell.length_a   1.000
_cell.length_b   1.000
_cell.length_c   1.000
_cell.angle_alpha   90.00
_cell.angle_beta   90.00
_cell.angle_gamma   90.00
#
_symmetry.space_group_name_H-M   'P 1'
#
loop_
_entity.id
_entity.type
_entity.pdbx_description
1 polymer ?
#
loop_
_entity_poly.entity_id
_entity_poly.type
_entity_poly.pdbx_seq_one_letter_code
_entity_poly.pdbx_strand_id
1 'polypeptide(L)'
;MKFLSPDEVAPTVFDIDYERLWKKGIRGLIFDLDNTLCPWRSPALDEATMGLLEGLRARGFRLCVLSNGRLEERERVVVDLSRQEIPLIYPAGKPFPFGFNRARERLGLSPSEIAVIGDQLLTDVLGGNIVGFYTILVEPLDPCEHPWTRFVARSLERLLGRRVRR
;
A
#
# COMPACT_ATOMS: atom_id res chain seq x y z
N MET A 1 -6.39 17.95 10.89
CA MET A 1 -5.13 17.16 10.82
C MET A 1 -5.34 15.64 10.86
N LYS A 2 -6.58 15.12 10.82
CA LYS A 2 -6.88 13.68 11.00
C LYS A 2 -6.59 12.80 9.76
N PHE A 3 -6.60 13.35 8.55
CA PHE A 3 -6.47 12.58 7.30
C PHE A 3 -5.04 12.25 6.86
N LEU A 4 -4.02 12.92 7.42
CA LEU A 4 -2.60 12.66 7.13
C LEU A 4 -1.90 11.92 8.27
N SER A 5 -2.67 11.37 9.20
CA SER A 5 -2.15 10.53 10.28
C SER A 5 -2.50 9.09 9.95
N PRO A 6 -1.52 8.20 9.77
CA PRO A 6 -1.82 6.78 9.66
C PRO A 6 -2.29 6.23 11.00
N ASP A 7 -3.09 5.17 10.98
CA ASP A 7 -3.46 4.45 12.19
C ASP A 7 -2.26 3.67 12.78
N GLU A 8 -1.33 3.27 11.92
CA GLU A 8 -0.15 2.49 12.28
C GLU A 8 1.04 2.77 11.36
N VAL A 9 2.24 2.55 11.88
CA VAL A 9 3.48 2.60 11.10
C VAL A 9 4.24 1.30 11.32
N ALA A 10 4.77 0.73 10.25
CA ALA A 10 5.65 -0.44 10.29
C ALA A 10 6.90 -0.17 9.43
N PRO A 11 8.06 -0.79 9.72
CA PRO A 11 9.25 -0.63 8.86
C PRO A 11 8.98 -1.11 7.43
N THR A 12 8.51 -2.35 7.26
CA THR A 12 8.16 -2.91 5.95
C THR A 12 6.83 -3.67 6.02
N VAL A 13 6.34 -4.14 4.87
CA VAL A 13 5.18 -5.04 4.82
C VAL A 13 5.41 -6.35 5.59
N PHE A 14 6.65 -6.78 5.78
CA PHE A 14 6.99 -8.00 6.51
C PHE A 14 6.92 -7.85 8.03
N ASP A 15 6.95 -6.61 8.53
CA ASP A 15 6.93 -6.30 9.97
C ASP A 15 5.52 -6.07 10.53
N ILE A 16 4.49 -6.17 9.67
CA ILE A 16 3.10 -5.96 10.06
C ILE A 16 2.58 -7.18 10.83
N ASP A 17 2.02 -6.94 12.02
CA ASP A 17 1.31 -7.98 12.78
C ASP A 17 -0.08 -8.24 12.17
N TYR A 18 -0.11 -9.06 11.12
CA TYR A 18 -1.34 -9.43 10.42
C TYR A 18 -2.30 -10.25 11.29
N GLU A 19 -1.83 -10.98 12.29
CA GLU A 19 -2.71 -11.68 13.22
C GLU A 19 -3.50 -10.69 14.08
N ARG A 20 -2.84 -9.62 14.55
CA ARG A 20 -3.52 -8.53 15.27
C ARG A 20 -4.52 -7.81 14.37
N LEU A 21 -4.21 -7.57 13.10
CA LEU A 21 -5.16 -7.01 12.14
C LEU A 21 -6.39 -7.92 11.98
N TRP A 22 -6.18 -9.23 11.86
CA TRP A 22 -7.27 -10.19 11.79
C TRP A 22 -8.13 -10.16 13.06
N LYS A 23 -7.53 -10.14 14.26
CA LYS A 23 -8.24 -10.02 15.54
C LYS A 23 -9.02 -8.70 15.66
N LYS A 24 -8.54 -7.63 15.03
CA LYS A 24 -9.22 -6.31 14.96
C LYS A 24 -10.45 -6.32 14.03
N GLY A 25 -10.62 -7.35 13.21
CA GLY A 25 -11.72 -7.44 12.24
C GLY A 25 -11.33 -7.08 10.81
N ILE A 26 -10.05 -6.82 10.52
CA ILE A 26 -9.59 -6.59 9.15
C ILE A 26 -9.62 -7.93 8.39
N ARG A 27 -10.19 -7.90 7.19
CA ARG A 27 -10.32 -9.04 6.27
C ARG A 27 -9.78 -8.73 4.88
N GLY A 28 -9.70 -7.44 4.53
CA GLY A 28 -9.19 -6.96 3.25
C GLY A 28 -7.88 -6.20 3.42
N LEU A 29 -6.91 -6.46 2.57
CA LEU A 29 -5.66 -5.73 2.51
C LEU A 29 -5.48 -5.13 1.11
N ILE A 30 -5.31 -3.82 1.07
CA ILE A 30 -5.00 -3.06 -0.13
C ILE A 30 -3.54 -2.63 -0.01
N PHE A 31 -2.69 -3.06 -0.95
CA PHE A 31 -1.29 -2.68 -0.98
C PHE A 31 -1.02 -1.65 -2.08
N ASP A 32 -0.17 -0.66 -1.80
CA ASP A 32 0.58 0.01 -2.87
C ASP A 32 1.60 -0.96 -3.48
N LEU A 33 2.01 -0.68 -4.71
CA LEU A 33 2.97 -1.47 -5.46
C LEU A 33 4.39 -0.93 -5.30
N ASP A 34 4.65 0.25 -5.87
CA ASP A 34 5.98 0.84 -5.90
C ASP A 34 6.37 1.35 -4.51
N ASN A 35 7.62 1.09 -4.11
CA ASN A 35 8.16 1.40 -2.78
C ASN A 35 7.44 0.76 -1.58
N THR A 36 6.47 -0.12 -1.83
CA THR A 36 5.75 -0.87 -0.79
C THR A 36 5.92 -2.38 -0.95
N LEU A 37 5.45 -2.95 -2.07
CA LEU A 37 5.61 -4.38 -2.37
C LEU A 37 6.90 -4.68 -3.13
N CYS A 38 7.40 -3.71 -3.89
CA CYS A 38 8.66 -3.82 -4.60
C CYS A 38 9.32 -2.44 -4.75
N PRO A 39 10.65 -2.38 -4.96
CA PRO A 39 11.32 -1.12 -5.30
C PRO A 39 10.67 -0.42 -6.50
N TRP A 40 10.85 0.90 -6.57
CA TRP A 40 10.27 1.72 -7.64
C TRP A 40 10.60 1.18 -9.03
N ARG A 41 9.56 0.94 -9.85
CA ARG A 41 9.66 0.40 -11.22
C ARG A 41 10.37 -0.95 -11.31
N SER A 42 10.33 -1.75 -10.25
CA SER A 42 10.80 -3.14 -10.32
C SER A 42 10.02 -3.89 -11.41
N PRO A 43 10.71 -4.66 -12.28
CA PRO A 43 10.08 -5.41 -13.37
C PRO A 43 9.27 -6.60 -12.86
N ALA A 44 9.53 -7.08 -11.63
CA ALA A 44 8.86 -8.22 -10.99
C ALA A 44 8.77 -8.03 -9.47
N LEU A 45 7.92 -8.85 -8.83
CA LEU A 45 7.92 -9.01 -7.37
C LEU A 45 9.00 -10.04 -6.99
N ASP A 46 9.68 -9.85 -5.88
CA ASP A 46 10.63 -10.84 -5.38
C ASP A 46 9.91 -12.04 -4.72
N GLU A 47 10.67 -13.12 -4.48
CA GLU A 47 10.11 -14.35 -3.91
C GLU A 47 9.55 -14.14 -2.50
N ALA A 48 10.14 -13.24 -1.71
CA ALA A 48 9.70 -12.95 -0.35
C ALA A 48 8.33 -12.28 -0.34
N THR A 49 8.13 -11.24 -1.18
CA THR A 49 6.86 -10.56 -1.35
C THR A 49 5.80 -11.52 -1.90
N MET A 50 6.15 -12.36 -2.88
CA MET A 50 5.23 -13.36 -3.42
C MET A 50 4.80 -14.36 -2.34
N GLY A 51 5.74 -14.84 -1.52
CA GLY A 51 5.44 -15.74 -0.41
C GLY A 51 4.60 -15.10 0.69
N LEU A 52 4.81 -13.81 0.97
CA LEU A 52 3.99 -13.04 1.90
C LEU A 52 2.54 -12.97 1.40
N LEU A 53 2.33 -12.53 0.14
CA LEU A 53 1.00 -12.38 -0.44
C LEU A 53 0.24 -13.72 -0.46
N GLU A 54 0.90 -14.80 -0.86
CA GLU A 54 0.34 -16.16 -0.82
C GLU A 54 -0.04 -16.56 0.61
N GLY A 55 0.87 -16.35 1.58
CA GLY A 55 0.65 -16.65 2.98
C GLY A 55 -0.51 -15.87 3.60
N LEU A 56 -0.76 -14.63 3.16
CA LEU A 56 -1.90 -13.81 3.61
C LEU A 56 -3.22 -14.32 3.01
N ARG A 57 -3.22 -14.69 1.73
CA ARG A 57 -4.39 -15.32 1.09
C ARG A 57 -4.75 -16.64 1.76
N ALA A 58 -3.75 -17.48 2.05
CA ALA A 58 -3.95 -18.76 2.73
C ALA A 58 -4.55 -18.60 4.14
N ARG A 59 -4.28 -17.47 4.81
CA ARG A 59 -4.91 -17.09 6.09
C ARG A 59 -6.33 -16.54 5.96
N GLY A 60 -6.83 -16.36 4.73
CA GLY A 60 -8.18 -15.90 4.45
C GLY A 60 -8.31 -14.41 4.17
N PHE A 61 -7.20 -13.65 4.08
CA PHE A 61 -7.27 -12.25 3.65
C PHE A 61 -7.65 -12.14 2.17
N ARG A 62 -8.50 -11.17 1.84
CA ARG A 62 -8.75 -10.75 0.47
C ARG A 62 -7.78 -9.64 0.12
N LEU A 63 -7.01 -9.81 -0.95
CA LEU A 63 -5.93 -8.89 -1.31
C LEU A 63 -6.30 -8.10 -2.57
N CYS A 64 -5.83 -6.86 -2.66
CA CYS A 64 -5.87 -6.04 -3.87
C CYS A 64 -4.63 -5.13 -3.92
N VAL A 65 -4.15 -4.82 -5.12
CA VAL A 65 -3.03 -3.88 -5.32
C VAL A 65 -3.52 -2.64 -6.04
N LEU A 66 -3.13 -1.46 -5.55
CA LEU A 66 -3.48 -0.15 -6.10
C LEU A 66 -2.21 0.61 -6.44
N SER A 67 -1.99 0.92 -7.73
CA SER A 67 -0.82 1.68 -8.17
C SER A 67 -1.20 2.93 -8.95
N ASN A 68 -0.50 4.04 -8.69
CA ASN A 68 -0.45 5.21 -9.57
C ASN A 68 0.73 5.14 -10.55
N GLY A 69 1.71 4.27 -10.30
CA GLY A 69 2.94 4.13 -11.07
C GLY A 69 2.71 3.36 -12.36
N ARG A 70 3.40 3.76 -13.43
CA ARG A 70 3.20 3.14 -14.74
C ARG A 70 3.62 1.66 -14.77
N LEU A 71 2.97 0.90 -15.65
CA LEU A 71 3.17 -0.55 -15.81
C LEU A 71 3.92 -0.93 -17.09
N GLU A 72 4.41 0.04 -17.88
CA GLU A 72 5.26 -0.29 -19.03
C GLU A 72 6.50 -1.07 -18.57
N GLU A 73 6.84 -2.15 -19.28
CA GLU A 73 7.97 -3.06 -18.95
C GLU A 73 7.83 -3.81 -17.61
N ARG A 74 6.61 -3.86 -17.06
CA ARG A 74 6.28 -4.54 -15.79
C ARG A 74 5.27 -5.65 -15.98
N GLU A 75 5.28 -6.31 -17.14
CA GLU A 75 4.36 -7.40 -17.47
C GLU A 75 4.49 -8.56 -16.46
N ARG A 76 5.69 -8.80 -15.92
CA ARG A 76 5.89 -9.86 -14.92
C ARG A 76 5.15 -9.56 -13.62
N VAL A 77 5.18 -8.33 -13.10
CA VAL A 77 4.37 -7.96 -11.92
C VAL A 77 2.88 -8.25 -12.14
N VAL A 78 2.35 -7.91 -13.31
CA VAL A 78 0.94 -8.16 -13.64
C VAL A 78 0.65 -9.67 -13.68
N VAL A 79 1.54 -10.44 -14.31
CA VAL A 79 1.45 -11.91 -14.37
C VAL A 79 1.54 -12.54 -12.97
N ASP A 80 2.45 -12.07 -12.13
CA ASP A 80 2.69 -12.57 -10.78
C ASP A 80 1.46 -12.35 -9.88
N LEU A 81 0.90 -11.13 -9.90
CA LEU A 81 -0.34 -10.82 -9.18
C LEU A 81 -1.52 -11.62 -9.73
N SER A 82 -1.63 -11.77 -11.06
CA SER A 82 -2.69 -12.55 -11.69
C SER A 82 -2.62 -14.04 -11.35
N ARG A 83 -1.41 -14.61 -11.23
CA ARG A 83 -1.20 -16.01 -10.82
C ARG A 83 -1.67 -16.28 -9.40
N GLN A 84 -1.54 -15.29 -8.53
CA GLN A 84 -2.08 -15.35 -7.17
C GLN A 84 -3.52 -14.81 -7.09
N GLU A 85 -4.21 -14.60 -8.22
CA GLU A 85 -5.58 -14.08 -8.27
C GLU A 85 -5.78 -12.77 -7.49
N ILE A 86 -4.73 -11.94 -7.40
CA ILE A 86 -4.75 -10.65 -6.72
C ILE A 86 -5.11 -9.58 -7.75
N PRO A 87 -6.26 -8.89 -7.60
CA PRO A 87 -6.64 -7.87 -8.55
C PRO A 87 -5.69 -6.66 -8.44
N LEU A 88 -5.13 -6.26 -9.59
CA LEU A 88 -4.44 -4.99 -9.74
C LEU A 88 -5.42 -3.92 -10.26
N ILE A 89 -5.37 -2.74 -9.65
CA ILE A 89 -6.08 -1.54 -10.10
C ILE A 89 -5.04 -0.50 -10.48
N TYR A 90 -4.94 -0.25 -11.78
CA TYR A 90 -4.06 0.76 -12.37
C TYR A 90 -4.73 1.39 -13.61
N PRO A 91 -4.61 2.72 -13.81
CA PRO A 91 -4.19 3.70 -12.81
C PRO A 91 -5.21 3.78 -11.67
N ALA A 92 -4.75 3.81 -10.41
CA ALA A 92 -5.61 3.86 -9.24
C ALA A 92 -6.17 5.26 -8.96
N GLY A 93 -5.44 6.30 -9.33
CA GLY A 93 -5.84 7.70 -9.11
C GLY A 93 -5.77 8.15 -7.65
N LYS A 94 -4.90 7.55 -6.82
CA LYS A 94 -4.71 7.97 -5.43
C LYS A 94 -4.26 9.45 -5.37
N PRO A 95 -4.71 10.27 -4.40
CA PRO A 95 -5.54 9.93 -3.24
C PRO A 95 -7.07 9.95 -3.50
N PHE A 96 -7.52 10.09 -4.74
CA PHE A 96 -8.96 10.17 -5.01
C PHE A 96 -9.67 8.84 -4.70
N PRO A 97 -10.93 8.87 -4.22
CA PRO A 97 -11.61 7.68 -3.69
C PRO A 97 -11.95 6.62 -4.74
N PHE A 98 -11.86 6.93 -6.04
CA PHE A 98 -12.29 6.03 -7.12
C PHE A 98 -11.57 4.68 -7.11
N GLY A 99 -10.23 4.68 -7.04
CA GLY A 99 -9.45 3.43 -7.00
C GLY A 99 -9.73 2.62 -5.73
N PHE A 100 -9.81 3.28 -4.58
CA PHE A 100 -10.12 2.66 -3.29
C PHE A 100 -11.51 2.03 -3.26
N ASN A 101 -12.53 2.72 -3.80
CA ASN A 101 -13.88 2.18 -3.88
C ASN A 101 -13.96 0.98 -4.82
N ARG A 102 -13.27 1.03 -5.97
CA ARG A 102 -13.17 -0.12 -6.87
C ARG A 102 -12.48 -1.32 -6.21
N ALA A 103 -11.46 -1.07 -5.40
CA ALA A 103 -10.79 -2.11 -4.61
C ALA A 103 -11.76 -2.72 -3.59
N ARG A 104 -12.45 -1.88 -2.82
CA ARG A 104 -13.48 -2.30 -1.86
C ARG A 104 -14.56 -3.16 -2.50
N GLU A 105 -15.06 -2.75 -3.67
CA GLU A 105 -16.06 -3.50 -4.43
C GLU A 105 -15.54 -4.87 -4.87
N ARG A 106 -14.30 -4.96 -5.37
CA ARG A 106 -13.66 -6.24 -5.72
C ARG A 106 -13.44 -7.13 -4.50
N LEU A 107 -13.09 -6.53 -3.37
CA LEU A 107 -12.92 -7.25 -2.12
C LEU A 107 -14.27 -7.67 -1.53
N GLY A 108 -15.37 -6.99 -1.85
CA GLY A 108 -16.71 -7.28 -1.32
C GLY A 108 -16.77 -7.12 0.21
N LEU A 109 -16.12 -6.09 0.74
CA LEU A 109 -15.99 -5.83 2.18
C LEU A 109 -16.49 -4.43 2.54
N SER A 110 -16.82 -4.23 3.81
CA SER A 110 -17.10 -2.90 4.36
C SER A 110 -15.81 -2.10 4.59
N PRO A 111 -15.85 -0.76 4.60
CA PRO A 111 -14.66 0.06 4.84
C PRO A 111 -13.90 -0.29 6.14
N SER A 112 -14.62 -0.62 7.22
CA SER A 112 -14.03 -0.97 8.52
C SER A 112 -13.27 -2.31 8.53
N GLU A 113 -13.45 -3.15 7.51
CA GLU A 113 -12.78 -4.44 7.38
C GLU A 113 -11.53 -4.36 6.49
N ILE A 114 -11.18 -3.17 5.98
CA ILE A 114 -10.10 -2.99 5.00
C ILE A 114 -8.96 -2.18 5.62
N ALA A 115 -7.74 -2.66 5.42
CA ALA A 115 -6.53 -1.90 5.65
C ALA A 115 -5.84 -1.53 4.33
N VAL A 116 -5.35 -0.29 4.22
CA VAL A 116 -4.46 0.20 3.17
C VAL A 116 -3.03 0.22 3.71
N ILE A 117 -2.10 -0.34 2.96
CA ILE A 117 -0.68 -0.40 3.28
C ILE A 117 0.09 0.27 2.14
N GLY A 118 0.85 1.32 2.45
CA GLY A 118 1.63 2.06 1.46
C GLY A 118 2.70 2.95 2.10
N ASP A 119 3.62 3.50 1.31
CA ASP A 119 4.75 4.32 1.78
C ASP A 119 4.48 5.83 1.72
N GLN A 120 3.38 6.26 1.09
CA GLN A 120 3.13 7.67 0.84
C GLN A 120 1.95 8.24 1.64
N LEU A 121 2.25 9.24 2.47
CA LEU A 121 1.24 9.93 3.27
C LEU A 121 0.15 10.64 2.44
N LEU A 122 0.52 11.30 1.35
CA LEU A 122 -0.41 12.12 0.56
C LEU A 122 -1.23 11.33 -0.46
N THR A 123 -0.96 10.04 -0.63
CA THR A 123 -1.68 9.18 -1.59
C THR A 123 -2.38 8.06 -0.83
N ASP A 124 -1.63 7.14 -0.24
CA ASP A 124 -2.16 5.94 0.41
C ASP A 124 -2.89 6.26 1.70
N VAL A 125 -2.22 6.95 2.62
CA VAL A 125 -2.79 7.30 3.93
C VAL A 125 -3.93 8.30 3.77
N LEU A 126 -3.71 9.37 3.00
CA LEU A 126 -4.76 10.35 2.71
C LEU A 126 -5.99 9.69 2.06
N GLY A 127 -5.77 8.89 1.02
CA GLY A 127 -6.83 8.24 0.27
C GLY A 127 -7.60 7.22 1.12
N GLY A 128 -6.89 6.36 1.85
CA GLY A 128 -7.47 5.38 2.78
C GLY A 128 -8.30 6.06 3.88
N ASN A 129 -7.78 7.13 4.48
CA ASN A 129 -8.50 7.90 5.50
C ASN A 129 -9.75 8.60 4.95
N ILE A 130 -9.71 9.10 3.69
CA ILE A 130 -10.89 9.72 3.04
C ILE A 130 -12.04 8.72 2.92
N VAL A 131 -11.75 7.46 2.59
CA VAL A 131 -12.77 6.41 2.41
C VAL A 131 -13.05 5.61 3.68
N GLY A 132 -12.37 5.92 4.79
CA GLY A 132 -12.59 5.31 6.10
C GLY A 132 -11.98 3.91 6.27
N PHE A 133 -10.90 3.61 5.54
CA PHE A 133 -10.12 2.38 5.74
C PHE A 133 -9.11 2.56 6.87
N TYR A 134 -8.67 1.46 7.47
CA TYR A 134 -7.52 1.47 8.37
C TYR A 134 -6.24 1.72 7.55
N THR A 135 -5.33 2.56 8.02
CA THR A 135 -4.14 2.96 7.24
C THR A 135 -2.84 2.60 7.94
N ILE A 136 -1.95 1.92 7.21
CA ILE A 136 -0.62 1.52 7.67
C ILE A 136 0.41 2.16 6.74
N LEU A 137 1.25 3.02 7.31
CA LEU A 137 2.37 3.62 6.59
C LEU A 137 3.62 2.73 6.75
N VAL A 138 4.27 2.37 5.64
CA VAL A 138 5.57 1.68 5.65
C VAL A 138 6.70 2.61 5.22
N GLU A 139 7.95 2.22 5.50
CA GLU A 139 9.11 2.94 4.97
C GLU A 139 9.32 2.57 3.49
N PRO A 140 9.68 3.53 2.63
CA PRO A 140 9.89 3.27 1.20
C PRO A 140 11.10 2.37 0.97
N LEU A 141 10.93 1.34 0.14
CA LEU A 141 12.01 0.39 -0.18
C LEU A 141 13.18 1.04 -0.94
N ASP A 142 12.90 1.99 -1.83
CA ASP A 142 13.92 2.79 -2.50
C ASP A 142 13.66 4.31 -2.28
N PRO A 143 14.44 4.97 -1.41
CA PRO A 143 14.30 6.41 -1.16
C PRO A 143 14.74 7.28 -2.35
N CYS A 144 15.32 6.72 -3.41
CA CYS A 144 15.68 7.41 -4.65
C CYS A 144 14.47 7.60 -5.57
N GLU A 145 13.43 8.27 -5.08
CA GLU A 145 12.23 8.59 -5.85
C GLU A 145 12.38 9.79 -6.82
N HIS A 146 11.36 9.93 -7.68
CA HIS A 146 11.08 11.15 -8.45
C HIS A 146 11.19 12.41 -7.56
N PRO A 147 11.86 13.50 -8.01
CA PRO A 147 12.21 14.66 -7.16
C PRO A 147 11.05 15.31 -6.41
N TRP A 148 9.85 15.23 -6.96
CA TRP A 148 8.62 15.79 -6.40
C TRP A 148 8.18 15.09 -5.12
N THR A 149 8.18 13.76 -5.08
CA THR A 149 7.78 13.01 -3.89
C THR A 149 8.79 13.19 -2.77
N ARG A 150 10.09 13.22 -3.10
CA ARG A 150 11.15 13.59 -2.14
C ARG A 150 10.98 15.02 -1.60
N PHE A 151 10.49 15.96 -2.40
CA PHE A 151 10.22 17.33 -1.96
C PHE A 151 9.02 17.41 -1.01
N VAL A 152 7.96 16.66 -1.31
CA VAL A 152 6.76 16.54 -0.47
C VAL A 152 7.09 15.85 0.86
N ALA A 153 7.80 14.72 0.83
CA ALA A 153 8.25 14.00 2.01
C ALA A 153 9.12 14.88 2.92
N ARG A 154 10.11 15.59 2.35
CA ARG A 154 10.94 16.57 3.09
C ARG A 154 10.16 17.75 3.66
N SER A 155 9.08 18.17 2.98
CA SER A 155 8.23 19.24 3.47
C SER A 155 7.37 18.78 4.65
N LEU A 156 6.87 17.55 4.60
CA LEU A 156 6.17 16.88 5.71
C LEU A 156 7.12 16.60 6.88
N GLU A 157 8.35 16.15 6.64
CA GLU A 157 9.38 15.95 7.69
C GLU A 157 9.66 17.23 8.48
N ARG A 158 9.78 18.38 7.79
CA ARG A 158 9.95 19.69 8.44
C ARG A 158 8.73 20.10 9.27
N LEU A 159 7.54 19.69 8.85
CA LEU A 159 6.28 19.99 9.54
C LEU A 159 6.05 19.07 10.75
N LEU A 160 6.54 17.82 10.67
CA LEU A 160 6.41 16.78 11.69
C LEU A 160 7.62 16.68 12.64
N GLY A 161 8.68 17.47 12.42
CA GLY A 161 9.82 17.60 13.33
C GLY A 161 10.77 16.40 13.39
N ARG A 162 10.66 15.40 12.50
CA ARG A 162 11.55 14.23 12.48
C ARG A 162 12.77 14.51 11.61
N ARG A 163 13.96 14.57 12.24
CA ARG A 163 15.26 14.58 11.55
C ARG A 163 15.66 13.14 11.27
N VAL A 164 15.80 12.76 10.00
CA VAL A 164 16.55 11.55 9.65
C VAL A 164 18.04 11.87 9.79
N ARG A 165 18.73 11.06 10.59
CA ARG A 165 20.18 11.09 10.77
C ARG A 165 20.80 10.68 9.43
N ARG A 166 21.76 11.50 8.96
CA ARG A 166 22.50 11.32 7.71
C ARG A 166 23.16 9.96 7.60
#